data_AF-A0A1R0XGV4-F1
#
_entry.id   AF-A0A1R0XGV4-F1
#
_cell.length_a   1.000
_cell.length_b   1.000
_cell.length_c   1.000
_cell.angle_alpha   90.00
_cell.angle_beta   90.00
_cell.angle_gamma   90.00
#
_symmetry.space_group_name_H-M   'P 1'
#
loop_
_entity.id
_entity.type
_entity.pdbx_description
1 polymer ?
#
loop_
_entity_poly.entity_id
_entity_poly.type
_entity_poly.pdbx_seq_one_letter_code
_entity_poly.pdbx_strand_id
1 'polypeptide(L)'
;MNTFYSQLGRVLEERTPFHQDGYYLLYDANRAKFSPTKPNHIEIVTAESFVNTLVKNSKAVISSFASGPDNNDVYVFNLQADEFYNINIYLNTLEGFQRALERNPKDRDERSINWLKYNQGDFRYHLWLEDDKIVNYFTQLADLTTYPEEDFLFNTEDQPIIAFEAGIIKMGYYLLTLKAMQRLITEGELQSLNTTEDFIAFASTGNNDLDYSIVMPKTIEPALFAKIFPFDHAKDLQFRELMLQNQHFSVTEYLDYWTDAVLSSYSDTIPYIYGKSDLEVFIQMEYLGNALAQECIQRLNPLIDLEIIEIENYYFIYYYIEALHFAGPLTKQQLDDCKQLANRMNERGEDLEDALRLINAVINL
;
A
#
# COMPACT_ATOMS: atom_id res chain seq x y z
N MET A 1 -11.31 -0.77 11.24
CA MET A 1 -9.93 -0.89 10.74
C MET A 1 -9.85 -1.80 9.53
N ASN A 2 -9.14 -1.38 8.48
CA ASN A 2 -8.87 -2.21 7.31
C ASN A 2 -7.41 -2.70 7.36
N THR A 3 -7.18 -3.95 7.75
CA THR A 3 -5.81 -4.48 7.89
C THR A 3 -5.07 -4.61 6.55
N PHE A 4 -5.75 -4.46 5.42
CA PHE A 4 -5.11 -4.34 4.10
C PHE A 4 -4.05 -3.23 4.08
N TYR A 5 -4.33 -2.04 4.63
CA TYR A 5 -3.38 -0.93 4.60
C TYR A 5 -2.21 -1.12 5.56
N SER A 6 -2.39 -1.89 6.65
CA SER A 6 -1.26 -2.35 7.47
C SER A 6 -0.37 -3.33 6.69
N GLN A 7 -0.97 -4.32 6.02
CA GLN A 7 -0.24 -5.29 5.19
C GLN A 7 0.53 -4.60 4.07
N LEU A 8 -0.11 -3.65 3.37
CA LEU A 8 0.52 -2.83 2.34
C LEU A 8 1.64 -1.97 2.93
N GLY A 9 1.42 -1.36 4.10
CA GLY A 9 2.44 -0.62 4.84
C GLY A 9 3.67 -1.47 5.16
N ARG A 10 3.49 -2.73 5.58
CA ARG A 10 4.61 -3.68 5.79
C ARG A 10 5.39 -3.96 4.53
N VAL A 11 4.72 -4.09 3.38
CA VAL A 11 5.36 -4.27 2.07
C VAL A 11 6.15 -3.01 1.68
N LEU A 12 5.58 -1.82 1.86
CA LEU A 12 6.21 -0.53 1.56
C LEU A 12 7.42 -0.22 2.45
N GLU A 13 7.38 -0.65 3.71
CA GLU A 13 8.50 -0.62 4.65
C GLU A 13 9.49 -1.78 4.46
N GLU A 14 9.25 -2.68 3.49
CA GLU A 14 10.04 -3.87 3.22
C GLU A 14 10.19 -4.80 4.45
N ARG A 15 9.26 -4.70 5.41
CA ARG A 15 9.15 -5.58 6.59
C ARG A 15 8.64 -6.96 6.24
N THR A 16 7.91 -7.05 5.12
CA THR A 16 7.42 -8.31 4.57
C THR A 16 7.92 -8.44 3.15
N PRO A 17 8.57 -9.56 2.79
CA PRO A 17 8.97 -9.79 1.41
C PRO A 17 7.76 -9.71 0.48
N PHE A 18 7.85 -8.85 -0.53
CA PHE A 18 6.83 -8.77 -1.58
C PHE A 18 7.05 -9.85 -2.66
N HIS A 19 8.25 -10.44 -2.73
CA HIS A 19 8.54 -11.54 -3.63
C HIS A 19 7.75 -12.78 -3.21
N GLN A 20 6.86 -13.21 -4.09
CA GLN A 20 6.12 -14.46 -3.97
C GLN A 20 6.60 -15.44 -5.04
N ASP A 21 6.73 -16.70 -4.66
CA ASP A 21 7.07 -17.78 -5.58
C ASP A 21 5.98 -17.96 -6.64
N GLY A 22 6.41 -18.26 -7.87
CA GLY A 22 5.52 -18.49 -9.00
C GLY A 22 5.31 -17.26 -9.89
N TYR A 23 4.39 -17.41 -10.82
CA TYR A 23 4.18 -16.50 -11.94
C TYR A 23 2.70 -16.40 -12.28
N TYR A 24 2.23 -15.19 -12.59
CA TYR A 24 0.94 -15.01 -13.27
C TYR A 24 1.18 -14.92 -14.77
N LEU A 25 0.42 -15.71 -15.52
CA LEU A 25 0.50 -15.86 -16.97
C LEU A 25 -0.70 -15.18 -17.60
N LEU A 26 -0.47 -14.30 -18.57
CA LEU A 26 -1.52 -13.74 -19.41
C LEU A 26 -1.61 -14.53 -20.71
N TYR A 27 -2.82 -14.90 -21.11
CA TYR A 27 -3.13 -15.62 -22.35
C TYR A 27 -3.98 -14.76 -23.29
N ASP A 28 -4.04 -15.17 -24.55
CA ASP A 28 -4.98 -14.61 -25.52
C ASP A 28 -6.43 -14.76 -25.04
N ALA A 29 -7.27 -13.80 -25.45
CA ALA A 29 -8.66 -13.63 -25.02
C ALA A 29 -8.85 -13.19 -23.56
N ASN A 30 -7.88 -12.46 -23.00
CA ASN A 30 -7.96 -11.84 -21.66
C ASN A 30 -8.19 -12.88 -20.55
N ARG A 31 -7.35 -13.92 -20.51
CA ARG A 31 -7.39 -14.98 -19.49
C ARG A 31 -6.08 -15.02 -18.72
N ALA A 32 -6.16 -15.31 -17.42
CA ALA A 32 -4.99 -15.37 -16.55
C ALA A 32 -4.87 -16.73 -15.85
N LYS A 33 -3.63 -17.20 -15.64
CA LYS A 33 -3.37 -18.42 -14.87
C LYS A 33 -2.18 -18.25 -13.94
N PHE A 34 -2.26 -18.82 -12.74
CA PHE A 34 -1.10 -18.94 -11.86
C PHE A 34 -0.26 -20.18 -12.22
N SER A 35 1.07 -20.03 -12.25
CA SER A 35 2.03 -21.11 -12.40
C SER A 35 3.02 -21.11 -11.25
N PRO A 36 3.11 -22.20 -10.47
CA PRO A 36 4.07 -22.31 -9.37
C PRO A 36 5.51 -22.47 -9.87
N THR A 37 5.69 -22.86 -11.13
CA THR A 37 7.01 -23.07 -11.75
C THR A 37 7.29 -22.05 -12.83
N LYS A 38 8.57 -21.78 -13.07
CA LYS A 38 9.01 -20.89 -14.14
C LYS A 38 8.50 -21.37 -15.50
N PRO A 39 7.72 -20.54 -16.23
CA PRO A 39 7.25 -20.91 -17.55
C PRO A 39 8.41 -20.93 -18.56
N ASN A 40 8.35 -21.86 -19.51
CA ASN A 40 9.37 -22.02 -20.54
C ASN A 40 9.02 -21.20 -21.78
N HIS A 41 10.05 -20.66 -22.45
CA HIS A 41 9.95 -20.03 -23.78
C HIS A 41 8.99 -18.84 -23.90
N ILE A 42 8.70 -18.13 -22.81
CA ILE A 42 7.94 -16.88 -22.83
C ILE A 42 8.72 -15.73 -22.20
N GLU A 43 8.34 -14.50 -22.55
CA GLU A 43 8.84 -13.30 -21.88
C GLU A 43 8.36 -13.29 -20.42
N ILE A 44 9.29 -13.04 -19.49
CA ILE A 44 9.02 -12.96 -18.06
C ILE A 44 9.40 -11.56 -17.59
N VAL A 45 8.40 -10.84 -17.09
CA VAL A 45 8.57 -9.56 -16.39
C VAL A 45 8.96 -9.87 -14.95
N THR A 46 10.20 -9.54 -14.63
CA THR A 46 10.72 -9.54 -13.26
C THR A 46 10.45 -8.21 -12.57
N ALA A 47 10.48 -8.19 -11.24
CA ALA A 47 10.36 -6.96 -10.44
C ALA A 47 11.33 -5.85 -10.92
N GLU A 48 12.58 -6.23 -11.21
CA GLU A 48 13.59 -5.29 -11.73
C GLU A 48 13.21 -4.76 -13.12
N SER A 49 12.78 -5.63 -14.04
CA SER A 49 12.37 -5.22 -15.38
C SER A 49 11.11 -4.33 -15.36
N PHE A 50 10.21 -4.56 -14.41
CA PHE A 50 9.03 -3.74 -14.19
C PHE A 50 9.42 -2.33 -13.73
N VAL A 51 10.30 -2.22 -12.72
CA VAL A 51 10.86 -0.92 -12.29
C VAL A 51 11.58 -0.21 -13.44
N ASN A 52 12.39 -0.92 -14.22
CA ASN A 52 13.06 -0.39 -15.40
C ASN A 52 12.06 0.20 -16.41
N THR A 53 10.93 -0.49 -16.62
CA THR A 53 9.84 -0.06 -17.49
C THR A 53 9.20 1.23 -16.97
N LEU A 54 8.80 1.26 -15.69
CA LEU A 54 8.20 2.45 -15.07
C LEU A 54 9.13 3.66 -15.12
N VAL A 55 10.42 3.46 -14.85
CA VAL A 55 11.44 4.52 -14.94
C VAL A 55 11.58 5.02 -16.37
N LYS A 56 11.74 4.11 -17.35
CA LYS A 56 11.86 4.47 -18.76
C LYS A 56 10.68 5.29 -19.24
N ASN A 57 9.46 4.88 -18.90
CA ASN A 57 8.25 5.55 -19.39
C ASN A 57 8.04 6.89 -18.68
N SER A 58 8.33 6.96 -17.37
CA SER A 58 8.36 8.23 -16.65
C SER A 58 9.37 9.22 -17.24
N LYS A 59 10.58 8.78 -17.63
CA LYS A 59 11.56 9.65 -18.30
C LYS A 59 11.03 10.23 -19.61
N ALA A 60 10.32 9.42 -20.40
CA ALA A 60 9.70 9.87 -21.64
C ALA A 60 8.63 10.94 -21.39
N VAL A 61 7.77 10.72 -20.38
CA VAL A 61 6.74 11.69 -19.97
C VAL A 61 7.38 12.98 -19.46
N ILE A 62 8.37 12.90 -18.58
CA ILE A 62 9.12 14.05 -18.05
C ILE A 62 9.75 14.84 -19.21
N SER A 63 10.44 14.16 -20.13
CA SER A 63 11.10 14.81 -21.26
C SER A 63 10.11 15.51 -22.19
N SER A 64 8.97 14.86 -22.46
CA SER A 64 7.89 15.42 -23.27
C SER A 64 7.32 16.69 -22.62
N PHE A 65 6.98 16.62 -21.33
CA PHE A 65 6.47 17.76 -20.57
C PHE A 65 7.50 18.90 -20.51
N ALA A 66 8.76 18.58 -20.21
CA ALA A 66 9.85 19.54 -20.08
C ALA A 66 10.10 20.36 -21.36
N SER A 67 9.85 19.75 -22.53
CA SER A 67 9.96 20.42 -23.83
C SER A 67 8.76 21.32 -24.19
N GLY A 68 7.67 21.20 -23.44
CA GLY A 68 6.42 21.92 -23.66
C GLY A 68 6.42 23.33 -23.05
N PRO A 69 5.48 24.19 -23.49
CA PRO A 69 5.34 25.56 -22.98
C PRO A 69 4.83 25.62 -21.53
N ASP A 70 4.25 24.53 -21.04
CA ASP A 70 3.69 24.41 -19.69
C ASP A 70 4.76 24.09 -18.61
N ASN A 71 6.01 23.86 -19.00
CA ASN A 71 7.14 23.62 -18.09
C ASN A 71 7.60 24.92 -17.41
N ASN A 72 6.80 25.42 -16.49
CA ASN A 72 7.09 26.62 -15.71
C ASN A 72 6.53 26.53 -14.30
N ASP A 73 7.35 26.87 -13.30
CA ASP A 73 6.99 26.85 -11.88
C ASP A 73 6.34 25.52 -11.45
N VAL A 74 6.94 24.41 -11.85
CA VAL A 74 6.52 23.05 -11.47
C VAL A 74 6.83 22.86 -9.99
N TYR A 75 5.82 22.59 -9.16
CA TYR A 75 6.03 22.42 -7.72
C TYR A 75 5.83 20.96 -7.25
N VAL A 76 5.27 20.11 -8.10
CA VAL A 76 4.99 18.71 -7.74
C VAL A 76 5.06 17.79 -8.95
N PHE A 77 5.72 16.65 -8.76
CA PHE A 77 5.65 15.47 -9.60
C PHE A 77 5.24 14.26 -8.75
N ASN A 78 4.27 13.49 -9.21
CA ASN A 78 3.79 12.33 -8.47
C ASN A 78 3.65 11.11 -9.37
N LEU A 79 4.21 9.99 -8.93
CA LEU A 79 4.01 8.68 -9.56
C LEU A 79 3.09 7.84 -8.66
N GLN A 80 1.83 7.72 -9.05
CA GLN A 80 0.80 7.04 -8.27
C GLN A 80 0.60 5.62 -8.77
N ALA A 81 0.50 4.68 -7.84
CA ALA A 81 -0.13 3.38 -8.02
C ALA A 81 -1.48 3.43 -7.28
N ASP A 82 -2.61 3.12 -7.91
CA ASP A 82 -3.93 3.15 -7.25
C ASP A 82 -4.49 1.74 -7.00
N GLU A 83 -5.59 1.65 -6.25
CA GLU A 83 -6.27 0.38 -5.91
C GLU A 83 -6.92 -0.32 -7.10
N PHE A 84 -7.00 0.35 -8.24
CA PHE A 84 -7.56 -0.18 -9.49
C PHE A 84 -6.44 -0.64 -10.47
N TYR A 85 -5.22 -0.84 -9.95
CA TYR A 85 -4.06 -1.30 -10.72
C TYR A 85 -3.62 -0.34 -11.84
N ASN A 86 -3.97 0.95 -11.71
CA ASN A 86 -3.45 1.97 -12.59
C ASN A 86 -2.14 2.53 -12.04
N ILE A 87 -1.23 2.87 -12.95
CA ILE A 87 -0.02 3.61 -12.64
C ILE A 87 -0.06 4.93 -13.39
N ASN A 88 -0.24 6.00 -12.65
CA ASN A 88 -0.52 7.34 -13.15
C ASN A 88 0.64 8.29 -12.83
N ILE A 89 0.89 9.25 -13.72
CA ILE A 89 1.77 10.38 -13.43
C ILE A 89 0.90 11.62 -13.27
N TYR A 90 1.03 12.30 -12.13
CA TYR A 90 0.45 13.61 -11.93
C TYR A 90 1.55 14.66 -11.83
N LEU A 91 1.28 15.83 -12.38
CA LEU A 91 2.17 16.97 -12.33
C LEU A 91 1.34 18.24 -12.15
N ASN A 92 1.86 19.20 -11.39
CA ASN A 92 1.21 20.50 -11.30
C ASN A 92 2.20 21.67 -11.26
N THR A 93 1.70 22.84 -11.68
CA THR A 93 2.42 24.12 -11.68
C THR A 93 1.71 25.11 -10.79
N LEU A 94 2.39 26.19 -10.37
CA LEU A 94 1.76 27.24 -9.57
C LEU A 94 0.53 27.86 -10.27
N GLU A 95 0.57 27.99 -11.59
CA GLU A 95 -0.59 28.42 -12.38
C GLU A 95 -1.74 27.41 -12.31
N GLY A 96 -1.44 26.11 -12.43
CA GLY A 96 -2.44 25.04 -12.27
C GLY A 96 -3.10 25.07 -10.90
N PHE A 97 -2.31 25.27 -9.84
CA PHE A 97 -2.82 25.42 -8.48
C PHE A 97 -3.70 26.67 -8.30
N GLN A 98 -3.33 27.82 -8.86
CA GLN A 98 -4.17 29.02 -8.82
C GLN A 98 -5.55 28.78 -9.47
N ARG A 99 -5.59 28.07 -10.60
CA ARG A 99 -6.86 27.68 -11.24
C ARG A 99 -7.69 26.75 -10.36
N ALA A 100 -7.06 25.81 -9.65
CA ALA A 100 -7.75 24.95 -8.69
C ALA A 100 -8.35 25.77 -7.53
N LEU A 101 -7.62 26.75 -6.98
CA LEU A 101 -8.14 27.66 -5.94
C LEU A 101 -9.34 28.49 -6.43
N GLU A 102 -9.29 28.99 -7.66
CA GLU A 102 -10.41 29.74 -8.25
C GLU A 102 -11.68 28.89 -8.41
N ARG A 103 -11.53 27.60 -8.71
CA ARG A 103 -12.64 26.64 -8.84
C ARG A 103 -13.21 26.19 -7.49
N ASN A 104 -12.41 26.24 -6.43
CA ASN A 104 -12.76 25.83 -5.08
C ASN A 104 -12.81 27.02 -4.10
N PRO A 105 -13.72 28.00 -4.29
CA PRO A 105 -13.73 29.25 -3.53
C PRO A 105 -14.11 29.09 -2.05
N LYS A 106 -14.49 27.88 -1.62
CA LYS A 106 -14.80 27.52 -0.23
C LYS A 106 -13.53 27.20 0.57
N ASP A 107 -12.43 26.87 -0.08
CA ASP A 107 -11.17 26.49 0.55
C ASP A 107 -10.31 27.73 0.78
N ARG A 108 -10.64 28.48 1.85
CA ARG A 108 -10.01 29.77 2.14
C ARG A 108 -9.12 29.77 3.38
N ASP A 109 -9.27 28.80 4.26
CA ASP A 109 -8.34 28.65 5.36
C ASP A 109 -7.05 27.97 4.87
N GLU A 110 -5.96 28.25 5.58
CA GLU A 110 -4.61 27.81 5.20
C GLU A 110 -4.49 26.29 5.09
N ARG A 111 -5.21 25.54 5.93
CA ARG A 111 -5.18 24.07 5.91
C ARG A 111 -5.86 23.54 4.66
N SER A 112 -7.05 24.04 4.33
CA SER A 112 -7.77 23.64 3.12
C SER A 112 -6.99 23.99 1.85
N ILE A 113 -6.35 25.16 1.82
CA ILE A 113 -5.46 25.57 0.71
C ILE A 113 -4.27 24.62 0.58
N ASN A 114 -3.64 24.23 1.68
CA ASN A 114 -2.51 23.30 1.67
C ASN A 114 -2.92 21.91 1.17
N TRP A 115 -4.07 21.41 1.62
CA TRP A 115 -4.61 20.13 1.17
C TRP A 115 -4.93 20.14 -0.32
N LEU A 116 -5.58 21.20 -0.81
CA LEU A 116 -5.84 21.39 -2.24
C LEU A 116 -4.55 21.42 -3.08
N LYS A 117 -3.46 22.02 -2.55
CA LYS A 117 -2.18 22.14 -3.25
C LYS A 117 -1.58 20.78 -3.60
N TYR A 118 -1.79 19.75 -2.79
CA TYR A 118 -1.19 18.42 -2.99
C TYR A 118 -2.21 17.32 -3.29
N ASN A 119 -3.48 17.68 -3.49
CA ASN A 119 -4.51 16.75 -3.93
C ASN A 119 -4.38 16.44 -5.44
N GLN A 120 -4.05 15.19 -5.77
CA GLN A 120 -3.86 14.72 -7.16
C GLN A 120 -5.10 14.96 -8.03
N GLY A 121 -6.31 14.84 -7.46
CA GLY A 121 -7.57 15.06 -8.18
C GLY A 121 -7.75 16.49 -8.69
N ASP A 122 -7.01 17.45 -8.14
CA ASP A 122 -7.03 18.86 -8.53
C ASP A 122 -5.82 19.29 -9.37
N PHE A 123 -4.90 18.35 -9.67
CA PHE A 123 -3.74 18.67 -10.49
C PHE A 123 -4.15 18.91 -11.94
N ARG A 124 -3.50 19.88 -12.59
CA ARG A 124 -3.81 20.23 -13.97
C ARG A 124 -3.40 19.15 -14.96
N TYR A 125 -2.32 18.42 -14.69
CA TYR A 125 -1.77 17.44 -15.61
C TYR A 125 -1.87 16.04 -15.01
N HIS A 126 -2.71 15.23 -15.65
CA HIS A 126 -2.77 13.79 -15.49
C HIS A 126 -2.21 13.17 -16.76
N LEU A 127 -1.04 12.56 -16.64
CA LEU A 127 -0.25 12.01 -17.72
C LEU A 127 -0.25 10.50 -17.59
N TRP A 128 -0.47 9.82 -18.71
CA TRP A 128 -0.61 8.38 -18.72
C TRP A 128 0.64 7.70 -19.27
N LEU A 129 0.87 6.48 -18.80
CA LEU A 129 1.86 5.56 -19.39
C LEU A 129 1.27 4.75 -20.57
N GLU A 130 0.18 5.25 -21.16
CA GLU A 130 -0.84 4.57 -21.98
C GLU A 130 -0.32 3.71 -23.16
N ASP A 131 0.85 4.02 -23.71
CA ASP A 131 1.40 3.30 -24.86
C ASP A 131 2.38 2.16 -24.50
N ASP A 132 2.62 1.90 -23.22
CA ASP A 132 3.54 0.83 -22.82
C ASP A 132 2.85 -0.53 -22.69
N LYS A 133 3.32 -1.45 -23.54
CA LYS A 133 2.82 -2.84 -23.61
C LYS A 133 2.90 -3.58 -22.27
N ILE A 134 3.97 -3.37 -21.48
CA ILE A 134 4.16 -4.08 -20.21
C ILE A 134 3.22 -3.53 -19.14
N VAL A 135 3.03 -2.21 -19.06
CA VAL A 135 2.07 -1.60 -18.12
C VAL A 135 0.64 -2.03 -18.46
N ASN A 136 0.27 -2.04 -19.74
CA ASN A 136 -1.04 -2.48 -20.18
C ASN A 136 -1.31 -3.96 -19.86
N TYR A 137 -0.32 -4.84 -20.06
CA TYR A 137 -0.44 -6.24 -19.65
C TYR A 137 -0.49 -6.43 -18.14
N PHE A 138 0.23 -5.62 -17.37
CA PHE A 138 0.13 -5.62 -15.92
C PHE A 138 -1.30 -5.30 -15.46
N THR A 139 -1.90 -4.21 -15.94
CA THR A 139 -3.25 -3.81 -15.54
C THR A 139 -4.29 -4.87 -15.92
N GLN A 140 -4.20 -5.45 -17.12
CA GLN A 140 -5.07 -6.57 -17.54
C GLN A 140 -4.92 -7.79 -16.63
N LEU A 141 -3.68 -8.18 -16.36
CA LEU A 141 -3.40 -9.36 -15.54
C LEU A 141 -3.86 -9.15 -14.09
N ALA A 142 -3.65 -7.95 -13.54
CA ALA A 142 -4.07 -7.62 -12.19
C ALA A 142 -5.59 -7.71 -12.03
N ASP A 143 -6.36 -7.11 -12.93
CA ASP A 143 -7.83 -7.17 -12.96
C ASP A 143 -8.35 -8.62 -12.99
N LEU A 144 -7.77 -9.46 -13.86
CA LEU A 144 -8.13 -10.87 -13.99
C LEU A 144 -7.78 -11.71 -12.75
N THR A 145 -6.80 -11.30 -11.95
CA THR A 145 -6.40 -12.02 -10.73
C THR A 145 -7.19 -11.62 -9.49
N THR A 146 -7.96 -10.52 -9.57
CA THR A 146 -8.79 -10.03 -8.46
C THR A 146 -10.09 -10.81 -8.34
N TYR A 147 -10.65 -11.24 -9.48
CA TYR A 147 -11.83 -12.09 -9.56
C TYR A 147 -11.47 -13.35 -10.35
N PRO A 148 -10.85 -14.36 -9.73
CA PRO A 148 -10.54 -15.59 -10.44
C PRO A 148 -11.86 -16.23 -10.90
N GLU A 149 -12.20 -16.07 -12.18
CA GLU A 149 -13.21 -16.91 -12.81
C GLU A 149 -12.72 -18.37 -12.69
N GLU A 150 -13.65 -19.27 -12.38
CA GLU A 150 -13.37 -20.69 -12.18
C GLU A 150 -12.48 -21.25 -13.32
N ASP A 151 -11.52 -22.12 -12.97
CA ASP A 151 -10.47 -22.76 -13.81
C ASP A 151 -10.95 -23.45 -15.12
N PHE A 152 -12.24 -23.39 -15.43
CA PHE A 152 -12.84 -23.92 -16.64
C PHE A 152 -12.57 -22.93 -17.78
N LEU A 153 -11.58 -23.23 -18.64
CA LEU A 153 -11.52 -22.92 -20.09
C LEU A 153 -10.08 -22.84 -20.67
N PHE A 154 -9.04 -23.35 -20.00
CA PHE A 154 -7.73 -23.48 -20.65
C PHE A 154 -7.67 -24.76 -21.51
N ASN A 155 -7.54 -24.59 -22.83
CA ASN A 155 -7.21 -25.68 -23.73
C ASN A 155 -5.71 -25.99 -23.66
N THR A 156 -5.32 -27.23 -23.93
CA THR A 156 -3.91 -27.67 -23.93
C THR A 156 -3.04 -26.98 -24.99
N GLU A 157 -3.65 -26.27 -25.93
CA GLU A 157 -2.96 -25.54 -27.00
C GLU A 157 -2.77 -24.05 -26.70
N ASP A 158 -3.43 -23.51 -25.67
CA ASP A 158 -3.33 -22.10 -25.31
C ASP A 158 -1.87 -21.74 -24.95
N GLN A 159 -1.31 -20.75 -25.64
CA GLN A 159 0.04 -20.25 -25.38
C GLN A 159 -0.03 -18.95 -24.58
N PRO A 160 0.74 -18.83 -23.48
CA PRO A 160 0.82 -17.58 -22.74
C PRO A 160 1.55 -16.51 -23.58
N ILE A 161 1.04 -15.29 -23.52
CA ILE A 161 1.61 -14.10 -24.17
C ILE A 161 2.82 -13.61 -23.38
N ILE A 162 2.67 -13.54 -22.05
CA ILE A 162 3.67 -13.01 -21.12
C ILE A 162 3.46 -13.59 -19.72
N ALA A 163 4.51 -13.62 -18.91
CA ALA A 163 4.43 -13.89 -17.49
C ALA A 163 4.96 -12.74 -16.64
N PHE A 164 4.38 -12.55 -15.47
CA PHE A 164 4.88 -11.67 -14.41
C PHE A 164 5.25 -12.50 -13.20
N GLU A 165 6.37 -12.19 -12.54
CA GLU A 165 6.64 -12.71 -11.20
C GLU A 165 5.45 -12.43 -10.28
N ALA A 166 5.00 -13.44 -9.53
CA ALA A 166 3.78 -13.33 -8.74
C ALA A 166 3.81 -12.16 -7.74
N GLY A 167 4.99 -11.87 -7.20
CA GLY A 167 5.22 -10.74 -6.30
C GLY A 167 5.01 -9.36 -6.90
N ILE A 168 4.93 -9.20 -8.23
CA ILE A 168 4.59 -7.91 -8.87
C ILE A 168 3.09 -7.61 -8.68
N ILE A 169 2.26 -8.64 -8.76
CA ILE A 169 0.79 -8.53 -8.69
C ILE A 169 0.35 -8.35 -7.22
N LYS A 170 -0.88 -7.88 -7.00
CA LYS A 170 -1.49 -7.60 -5.69
C LYS A 170 -0.90 -6.41 -4.92
N MET A 171 0.14 -6.57 -4.11
CA MET A 171 0.68 -5.47 -3.29
C MET A 171 2.05 -4.99 -3.77
N GLY A 172 2.79 -5.81 -4.53
CA GLY A 172 4.17 -5.47 -4.88
C GLY A 172 4.29 -4.29 -5.82
N TYR A 173 3.33 -4.05 -6.70
CA TYR A 173 3.38 -2.92 -7.65
C TYR A 173 3.46 -1.56 -6.95
N TYR A 174 2.88 -1.40 -5.75
CA TYR A 174 3.04 -0.18 -4.96
C TYR A 174 4.51 0.07 -4.57
N LEU A 175 5.18 -0.96 -4.03
CA LEU A 175 6.60 -0.88 -3.67
C LEU A 175 7.48 -0.68 -4.92
N LEU A 176 7.16 -1.36 -6.03
CA LEU A 176 7.91 -1.19 -7.28
C LEU A 176 7.74 0.22 -7.86
N THR A 177 6.56 0.81 -7.72
CA THR A 177 6.28 2.20 -8.09
C THR A 177 7.07 3.18 -7.22
N LEU A 178 7.12 2.95 -5.91
CA LEU A 178 7.98 3.70 -4.98
C LEU A 178 9.46 3.60 -5.37
N LYS A 179 9.96 2.38 -5.66
CA LYS A 179 11.34 2.16 -6.11
C LYS A 179 11.64 2.86 -7.44
N ALA A 180 10.68 2.88 -8.36
CA ALA A 180 10.80 3.63 -9.61
C ALA A 180 10.93 5.14 -9.35
N MET A 181 10.11 5.70 -8.46
CA MET A 181 10.20 7.12 -8.07
C MET A 181 11.54 7.46 -7.41
N GLN A 182 11.98 6.64 -6.45
CA GLN A 182 13.28 6.83 -5.79
C GLN A 182 14.44 6.82 -6.80
N ARG A 183 14.34 5.96 -7.82
CA ARG A 183 15.33 5.89 -8.88
C ARG A 183 15.30 7.11 -9.81
N LEU A 184 14.12 7.59 -10.20
CA LEU A 184 13.98 8.84 -10.97
C LEU A 184 14.61 10.04 -10.24
N ILE A 185 14.43 10.13 -8.91
CA ILE A 185 15.03 11.17 -8.06
C ILE A 185 16.56 11.01 -8.04
N THR A 186 17.05 9.81 -7.74
CA THR A 186 18.49 9.55 -7.57
C THR A 186 19.28 9.71 -8.87
N GLU A 187 18.67 9.36 -10.00
CA GLU A 187 19.26 9.53 -11.34
C GLU A 187 19.17 10.99 -11.85
N GLY A 188 18.49 11.89 -11.13
CA GLY A 188 18.40 13.31 -11.48
C GLY A 188 17.48 13.61 -12.66
N GLU A 189 16.55 12.71 -13.00
CA GLU A 189 15.72 12.79 -14.20
C GLU A 189 14.76 13.99 -14.20
N LEU A 190 14.39 14.45 -13.00
CA LEU A 190 13.50 15.58 -12.79
C LEU A 190 14.17 16.94 -13.02
N GLN A 191 15.50 17.00 -13.18
CA GLN A 191 16.25 18.26 -13.37
C GLN A 191 15.90 19.01 -14.66
N SER A 192 15.26 18.34 -15.61
CA SER A 192 14.76 18.95 -16.85
C SER A 192 13.50 19.81 -16.65
N LEU A 193 12.81 19.64 -15.51
CA LEU A 193 11.65 20.45 -15.14
C LEU A 193 12.09 21.82 -14.62
N ASN A 194 11.35 22.87 -14.97
CA ASN A 194 11.54 24.21 -14.43
C ASN A 194 10.79 24.31 -13.10
N THR A 195 11.47 23.94 -12.02
CA THR A 195 10.86 23.70 -10.71
C THR A 195 10.86 24.92 -9.80
N THR A 196 9.91 24.98 -8.87
CA THR A 196 9.94 25.92 -7.74
C THR A 196 11.01 25.52 -6.71
N GLU A 197 11.31 26.42 -5.75
CA GLU A 197 12.26 26.13 -4.65
C GLU A 197 11.75 25.02 -3.72
N ASP A 198 10.44 24.91 -3.54
CA ASP A 198 9.76 23.92 -2.69
C ASP A 198 9.27 22.70 -3.48
N PHE A 199 9.84 22.44 -4.66
CA PHE A 199 9.44 21.32 -5.50
C PHE A 199 9.62 19.98 -4.78
N ILE A 200 8.58 19.15 -4.88
CA ILE A 200 8.61 17.77 -4.40
C ILE A 200 8.35 16.77 -5.52
N ALA A 201 8.96 15.60 -5.40
CA ALA A 201 8.60 14.45 -6.18
C ALA A 201 8.35 13.25 -5.26
N PHE A 202 7.22 12.57 -5.43
CA PHE A 202 6.85 11.48 -4.53
C PHE A 202 6.03 10.38 -5.20
N ALA A 203 6.10 9.19 -4.61
CA ALA A 203 5.20 8.10 -4.96
C ALA A 203 3.97 8.11 -4.05
N SER A 204 2.87 7.52 -4.51
CA SER A 204 1.63 7.44 -3.74
C SER A 204 0.84 6.18 -4.08
N THR A 205 -0.05 5.80 -3.18
CA THR A 205 -0.92 4.62 -3.20
C THR A 205 -2.38 4.99 -3.46
N GLY A 206 -2.72 6.28 -3.34
CA GLY A 206 -4.11 6.75 -3.38
C GLY A 206 -4.81 6.71 -2.02
N ASN A 207 -4.15 6.16 -0.99
CA ASN A 207 -4.59 6.26 0.40
C ASN A 207 -3.81 7.37 1.12
N ASN A 208 -4.49 8.47 1.46
CA ASN A 208 -3.86 9.65 2.04
C ASN A 208 -3.07 9.39 3.34
N ASP A 209 -3.61 8.56 4.25
CA ASP A 209 -2.97 8.28 5.54
C ASP A 209 -1.69 7.46 5.36
N LEU A 210 -1.72 6.48 4.44
CA LEU A 210 -0.57 5.66 4.07
C LEU A 210 0.47 6.48 3.31
N ASP A 211 0.02 7.32 2.37
CA ASP A 211 0.90 8.16 1.56
C ASP A 211 1.65 9.16 2.44
N TYR A 212 0.93 9.87 3.31
CA TYR A 212 1.54 10.81 4.25
C TYR A 212 2.47 10.11 5.24
N SER A 213 2.02 9.01 5.86
CA SER A 213 2.77 8.37 6.96
C SER A 213 3.98 7.57 6.49
N ILE A 214 3.95 7.01 5.28
CA ILE A 214 4.93 6.00 4.82
C ILE A 214 5.56 6.37 3.49
N VAL A 215 4.76 6.61 2.46
CA VAL A 215 5.26 6.62 1.07
C VAL A 215 5.99 7.93 0.76
N MET A 216 5.35 9.07 1.03
CA MET A 216 5.91 10.39 0.74
C MET A 216 7.25 10.64 1.47
N PRO A 217 7.40 10.32 2.79
CA PRO A 217 8.67 10.47 3.50
C PRO A 217 9.84 9.67 2.91
N LYS A 218 9.57 8.62 2.13
CA LYS A 218 10.62 7.82 1.45
C LYS A 218 11.16 8.47 0.17
N THR A 219 10.57 9.59 -0.26
CA THR A 219 10.91 10.30 -1.50
C THR A 219 11.09 11.82 -1.31
N ILE A 220 10.58 12.39 -0.21
CA ILE A 220 10.69 13.82 0.10
C ILE A 220 11.68 13.99 1.25
N GLU A 221 12.57 14.98 1.13
CA GLU A 221 13.52 15.31 2.19
C GLU A 221 12.78 15.75 3.47
N PRO A 222 13.14 15.26 4.67
CA PRO A 222 12.38 15.50 5.90
C PRO A 222 12.11 16.96 6.26
N ALA A 223 13.09 17.86 6.11
CA ALA A 223 12.88 19.27 6.42
C ALA A 223 11.93 19.94 5.41
N LEU A 224 12.01 19.59 4.13
CA LEU A 224 11.05 20.01 3.12
C LEU A 224 9.66 19.44 3.40
N PHE A 225 9.55 18.16 3.77
CA PHE A 225 8.29 17.50 4.11
C PHE A 225 7.57 18.19 5.28
N ALA A 226 8.30 18.52 6.34
CA ALA A 226 7.74 19.27 7.47
C ALA A 226 7.35 20.71 7.10
N LYS A 227 8.10 21.35 6.19
CA LYS A 227 7.81 22.71 5.70
C LYS A 227 6.52 22.76 4.89
N ILE A 228 6.30 21.76 4.02
CA ILE A 228 5.14 21.74 3.12
C ILE A 228 3.87 21.19 3.78
N PHE A 229 3.98 20.32 4.80
CA PHE A 229 2.86 19.78 5.56
C PHE A 229 2.94 20.17 7.06
N PRO A 230 2.90 21.48 7.39
CA PRO A 230 3.14 21.93 8.76
C PRO A 230 2.04 21.49 9.75
N PHE A 231 0.78 21.40 9.29
CA PHE A 231 -0.34 20.97 10.13
C PHE A 231 -0.26 19.49 10.48
N ASP A 232 0.05 18.65 9.49
CA ASP A 232 0.19 17.21 9.72
C ASP A 232 1.47 16.92 10.51
N HIS A 233 2.55 17.68 10.31
CA HIS A 233 3.74 17.59 11.15
C HIS A 233 3.43 17.91 12.63
N ALA A 234 2.57 18.90 12.91
CA ALA A 234 2.14 19.17 14.28
C ALA A 234 1.32 18.00 14.88
N LYS A 235 0.48 17.34 14.06
CA LYS A 235 -0.25 16.14 14.48
C LYS A 235 0.68 14.96 14.76
N ASP A 236 1.74 14.80 13.98
CA ASP A 236 2.76 13.76 14.22
C ASP A 236 3.42 13.90 15.58
N LEU A 237 3.72 15.14 16.00
CA LEU A 237 4.27 15.41 17.32
C LEU A 237 3.27 15.06 18.43
N GLN A 238 2.00 15.45 18.27
CA GLN A 238 0.93 15.11 19.23
C GLN A 238 0.69 13.60 19.33
N PHE A 239 0.67 12.90 18.19
CA PHE A 239 0.53 11.45 18.16
C PHE A 239 1.70 10.78 18.89
N ARG A 240 2.94 11.23 18.65
CA ARG A 240 4.11 10.71 19.36
C ARG A 240 4.03 10.92 20.87
N GLU A 241 3.61 12.10 21.32
CA GLU A 241 3.41 12.39 22.75
C GLU A 241 2.36 11.47 23.38
N LEU A 242 1.25 11.24 22.68
CA LEU A 242 0.20 10.33 23.11
C LEU A 242 0.71 8.88 23.19
N MET A 243 1.44 8.40 22.18
CA MET A 243 2.00 7.04 22.20
C MET A 243 3.02 6.85 23.31
N LEU A 244 3.83 7.88 23.62
CA LEU A 244 4.72 7.88 24.78
C LEU A 244 3.95 7.75 26.10
N GLN A 245 2.79 8.42 26.21
CA GLN A 245 1.93 8.27 27.37
C GLN A 245 1.40 6.85 27.50
N ASN A 246 1.10 6.15 26.40
CA ASN A 246 0.55 4.79 26.42
C ASN A 246 1.58 3.68 26.69
N GLN A 247 2.89 3.97 26.73
CA GLN A 247 3.94 2.95 26.89
C GLN A 247 3.85 2.13 28.19
N HIS A 248 3.13 2.62 29.20
CA HIS A 248 2.93 1.92 30.47
C HIS A 248 1.80 0.89 30.45
N PHE A 249 1.00 0.84 29.38
CA PHE A 249 -0.09 -0.12 29.24
C PHE A 249 0.44 -1.55 29.21
N SER A 250 -0.29 -2.45 29.88
CA SER A 250 -0.16 -3.89 29.68
C SER A 250 -0.61 -4.28 28.26
N VAL A 251 -0.28 -5.50 27.83
CA VAL A 251 -0.68 -6.01 26.51
C VAL A 251 -2.20 -5.94 26.32
N THR A 252 -2.96 -6.38 27.33
CA THR A 252 -4.42 -6.34 27.32
C THR A 252 -4.94 -4.91 27.17
N GLU A 253 -4.42 -3.96 27.97
CA GLU A 253 -4.82 -2.55 27.88
C GLU A 253 -4.47 -1.95 26.52
N TYR A 254 -3.33 -2.32 25.93
CA TYR A 254 -2.91 -1.82 24.61
C TYR A 254 -3.81 -2.35 23.50
N LEU A 255 -4.16 -3.64 23.52
CA LEU A 255 -5.10 -4.22 22.56
C LEU A 255 -6.50 -3.61 22.69
N ASP A 256 -6.96 -3.39 23.92
CA ASP A 256 -8.28 -2.81 24.20
C ASP A 256 -8.33 -1.35 23.77
N TYR A 257 -7.24 -0.58 23.94
CA TYR A 257 -7.13 0.82 23.53
C TYR A 257 -7.45 1.04 22.05
N TRP A 258 -7.09 0.09 21.17
CA TRP A 258 -7.32 0.20 19.73
C TRP A 258 -8.69 -0.29 19.28
N THR A 259 -9.55 -0.76 20.18
CA THR A 259 -10.87 -1.31 19.84
C THR A 259 -11.72 -0.34 19.02
N ASP A 260 -11.71 0.95 19.37
CA ASP A 260 -12.45 1.96 18.62
C ASP A 260 -11.94 2.09 17.19
N ALA A 261 -10.61 1.99 16.97
CA ALA A 261 -10.01 1.98 15.64
C ALA A 261 -10.42 0.72 14.85
N VAL A 262 -10.46 -0.44 15.53
CA VAL A 262 -10.88 -1.73 14.96
C VAL A 262 -12.31 -1.66 14.42
N LEU A 263 -13.22 -1.07 15.18
CA LEU A 263 -14.64 -1.00 14.85
C LEU A 263 -15.02 0.23 14.01
N SER A 264 -14.20 1.28 14.03
CA SER A 264 -14.37 2.48 13.20
C SER A 264 -13.80 2.27 11.80
N SER A 265 -14.38 2.97 10.83
CA SER A 265 -13.89 3.07 9.45
C SER A 265 -13.51 4.50 9.07
N TYR A 266 -13.36 5.42 10.03
CA TYR A 266 -13.33 6.86 9.75
C TYR A 266 -12.40 7.72 10.62
N SER A 267 -12.18 8.95 10.12
CA SER A 267 -11.24 9.99 10.54
C SER A 267 -11.32 10.48 11.98
N ASP A 268 -12.33 10.09 12.75
CA ASP A 268 -12.64 10.70 14.06
C ASP A 268 -12.12 9.88 15.25
N THR A 269 -11.51 8.73 14.99
CA THR A 269 -10.85 7.89 15.99
C THR A 269 -9.33 7.91 15.84
N ILE A 270 -8.62 7.59 16.91
CA ILE A 270 -7.17 7.39 16.88
C ILE A 270 -6.92 6.07 16.13
N PRO A 271 -5.96 5.98 15.20
CA PRO A 271 -4.93 6.98 14.93
C PRO A 271 -5.30 7.97 13.79
N TYR A 272 -6.44 7.76 13.11
CA TYR A 272 -6.87 8.52 11.93
C TYR A 272 -7.06 10.03 12.17
N ILE A 273 -7.46 10.47 13.37
CA ILE A 273 -7.52 11.93 13.70
C ILE A 273 -6.17 12.63 13.51
N TYR A 274 -5.08 11.88 13.66
CA TYR A 274 -3.70 12.34 13.48
C TYR A 274 -3.17 12.12 12.06
N GLY A 275 -3.97 11.61 11.12
CA GLY A 275 -3.53 11.31 9.74
C GLY A 275 -2.59 10.12 9.65
N LYS A 276 -2.77 9.15 10.55
CA LYS A 276 -1.90 7.96 10.67
C LYS A 276 -2.58 6.73 10.10
N SER A 277 -1.79 5.93 9.38
CA SER A 277 -2.24 4.68 8.78
C SER A 277 -2.48 3.57 9.80
N ASP A 278 -3.22 2.53 9.41
CA ASP A 278 -3.46 1.32 10.22
C ASP A 278 -2.14 0.66 10.66
N LEU A 279 -1.06 0.77 9.88
CA LEU A 279 0.26 0.23 10.24
C LEU A 279 0.77 0.77 11.58
N GLU A 280 0.54 2.06 11.86
CA GLU A 280 1.04 2.72 13.06
C GLU A 280 0.47 2.06 14.33
N VAL A 281 -0.79 1.60 14.31
CA VAL A 281 -1.39 0.86 15.42
C VAL A 281 -0.51 -0.31 15.85
N PHE A 282 -0.03 -1.08 14.87
CA PHE A 282 0.70 -2.31 15.12
C PHE A 282 2.18 -2.07 15.47
N ILE A 283 2.82 -1.07 14.83
CA ILE A 283 4.20 -0.68 15.16
C ILE A 283 4.32 -0.33 16.65
N GLN A 284 3.32 0.35 17.22
CA GLN A 284 3.34 0.72 18.64
C GLN A 284 3.28 -0.49 19.58
N MET A 285 2.85 -1.66 19.11
CA MET A 285 2.76 -2.89 19.91
C MET A 285 3.98 -3.81 19.77
N GLU A 286 4.91 -3.54 18.83
CA GLU A 286 6.04 -4.43 18.53
C GLU A 286 6.89 -4.78 19.76
N TYR A 287 7.09 -3.81 20.66
CA TYR A 287 7.93 -3.98 21.84
C TYR A 287 7.38 -5.02 22.84
N LEU A 288 6.09 -5.36 22.74
CA LEU A 288 5.41 -6.33 23.60
C LEU A 288 5.79 -7.78 23.24
N GLY A 289 6.26 -8.02 22.02
CA GLY A 289 6.84 -9.29 21.57
C GLY A 289 5.97 -10.52 21.87
N ASN A 290 6.57 -11.55 22.48
CA ASN A 290 5.88 -12.80 22.82
C ASN A 290 4.62 -12.61 23.70
N ALA A 291 4.56 -11.56 24.52
CA ALA A 291 3.38 -11.30 25.35
C ALA A 291 2.18 -10.86 24.48
N LEU A 292 2.43 -10.07 23.43
CA LEU A 292 1.43 -9.76 22.41
C LEU A 292 0.94 -11.02 21.71
N ALA A 293 1.86 -11.87 21.26
CA ALA A 293 1.48 -13.11 20.58
C ALA A 293 0.59 -14.01 21.44
N GLN A 294 0.94 -14.18 22.72
CA GLN A 294 0.18 -15.00 23.64
C GLN A 294 -1.25 -14.47 23.85
N GLU A 295 -1.40 -13.15 24.02
CA GLU A 295 -2.71 -12.52 24.22
C GLU A 295 -3.56 -12.57 22.93
N CYS A 296 -2.97 -12.30 21.76
CA CYS A 296 -3.66 -12.41 20.47
C CYS A 296 -4.17 -13.83 20.22
N ILE A 297 -3.36 -14.86 20.46
CA ILE A 297 -3.78 -16.27 20.37
C ILE A 297 -4.94 -16.55 21.33
N GLN A 298 -4.85 -16.10 22.58
CA GLN A 298 -5.91 -16.29 23.57
C GLN A 298 -7.24 -15.65 23.15
N ARG A 299 -7.20 -14.45 22.54
CA ARG A 299 -8.39 -13.75 22.06
C ARG A 299 -8.94 -14.31 20.75
N LEU A 300 -8.09 -14.85 19.89
CA LEU A 300 -8.51 -15.52 18.64
C LEU A 300 -9.29 -16.82 18.92
N ASN A 301 -8.86 -17.60 19.90
CA ASN A 301 -9.49 -18.89 20.24
C ASN A 301 -11.03 -18.84 20.35
N PRO A 302 -11.63 -18.01 21.23
CA PRO A 302 -13.08 -17.97 21.37
C PRO A 302 -13.78 -17.39 20.13
N LEU A 303 -13.13 -16.52 19.35
CA LEU A 303 -13.74 -15.90 18.16
C LEU A 303 -13.93 -16.90 17.02
N ILE A 304 -12.95 -17.77 16.79
CA ILE A 304 -13.04 -18.75 15.71
C ILE A 304 -14.01 -19.90 16.01
N ASP A 305 -14.30 -20.12 17.29
CA ASP A 305 -15.20 -21.16 17.78
C ASP A 305 -16.67 -20.69 17.86
N LEU A 306 -16.97 -19.42 17.51
CA LEU A 306 -18.33 -18.89 17.48
C LEU A 306 -19.18 -19.58 16.41
N GLU A 307 -20.38 -20.06 16.75
CA GLU A 307 -21.30 -20.70 15.79
C GLU A 307 -21.61 -19.77 14.60
N ILE A 308 -21.83 -18.48 14.87
CA ILE A 308 -22.04 -17.43 13.88
C ILE A 308 -21.00 -16.35 14.11
N ILE A 309 -20.26 -15.98 13.06
CA ILE A 309 -19.25 -14.92 13.11
C ILE A 309 -19.88 -13.66 12.51
N GLU A 310 -20.12 -12.66 13.36
CA GLU A 310 -20.65 -11.38 12.92
C GLU A 310 -19.51 -10.50 12.36
N ILE A 311 -19.88 -9.44 11.63
CA ILE A 311 -18.92 -8.54 10.98
C ILE A 311 -17.89 -7.95 11.96
N GLU A 312 -18.31 -7.64 13.19
CA GLU A 312 -17.41 -7.13 14.23
C GLU A 312 -16.38 -8.17 14.65
N ASN A 313 -16.77 -9.45 14.71
CA ASN A 313 -15.86 -10.54 15.02
C ASN A 313 -14.78 -10.68 13.93
N TYR A 314 -15.14 -10.50 12.65
CA TYR A 314 -14.16 -10.48 11.57
C TYR A 314 -13.11 -9.38 11.76
N TYR A 315 -13.52 -8.17 12.13
CA TYR A 315 -12.57 -7.07 12.39
C TYR A 315 -11.59 -7.42 13.50
N PHE A 316 -12.04 -8.03 14.59
CA PHE A 316 -11.16 -8.48 15.66
C PHE A 316 -10.27 -9.66 15.25
N ILE A 317 -10.78 -10.63 14.49
CA ILE A 317 -9.98 -11.74 13.97
C ILE A 317 -8.83 -11.19 13.13
N TYR A 318 -9.13 -10.30 12.17
CA TYR A 318 -8.10 -9.68 11.33
C TYR A 318 -7.14 -8.81 12.13
N TYR A 319 -7.65 -8.05 13.12
CA TYR A 319 -6.81 -7.27 14.01
C TYR A 319 -5.80 -8.12 14.77
N TYR A 320 -6.24 -9.20 15.41
CA TYR A 320 -5.35 -10.04 16.22
C TYR A 320 -4.37 -10.84 15.35
N ILE A 321 -4.76 -11.28 14.14
CA ILE A 321 -3.83 -11.92 13.20
C ILE A 321 -2.78 -10.92 12.72
N GLU A 322 -3.18 -9.68 12.39
CA GLU A 322 -2.22 -8.67 11.98
C GLU A 322 -1.31 -8.29 13.16
N ALA A 323 -1.80 -8.18 14.39
CA ALA A 323 -0.96 -7.95 15.57
C ALA A 323 0.06 -9.07 15.81
N LEU A 324 -0.27 -10.34 15.51
CA LEU A 324 0.69 -11.45 15.56
C LEU A 324 1.88 -11.24 14.62
N HIS A 325 1.69 -10.63 13.45
CA HIS A 325 2.82 -10.29 12.55
C HIS A 325 3.84 -9.35 13.21
N PHE A 326 3.41 -8.50 14.15
CA PHE A 326 4.24 -7.52 14.83
C PHE A 326 4.81 -8.03 16.16
N ALA A 327 4.39 -9.20 16.63
CA ALA A 327 4.93 -9.82 17.85
C ALA A 327 6.37 -10.34 17.69
N GLY A 328 6.91 -10.35 16.47
CA GLY A 328 8.24 -10.88 16.17
C GLY A 328 8.28 -12.42 16.15
N PRO A 329 9.47 -13.04 16.29
CA PRO A 329 9.62 -14.50 16.19
C PRO A 329 8.81 -15.23 17.26
N LEU A 330 7.90 -16.10 16.82
CA LEU A 330 7.06 -16.89 17.71
C LEU A 330 7.86 -17.98 18.42
N THR A 331 7.53 -18.22 19.68
CA THR A 331 8.02 -19.43 20.37
C THR A 331 7.43 -20.69 19.73
N LYS A 332 8.08 -21.84 19.93
CA LYS A 332 7.58 -23.12 19.42
C LYS A 332 6.13 -23.39 19.83
N GLN A 333 5.78 -23.11 21.09
CA GLN A 333 4.42 -23.29 21.58
C GLN A 333 3.42 -22.39 20.85
N GLN A 334 3.74 -21.10 20.69
CA GLN A 334 2.89 -20.15 19.97
C GLN A 334 2.73 -20.53 18.49
N LEU A 335 3.79 -21.01 17.85
CA LEU A 335 3.73 -21.52 16.48
C LEU A 335 2.80 -22.74 16.37
N ASP A 336 2.89 -23.67 17.32
CA ASP A 336 2.02 -24.84 17.37
C ASP A 336 0.55 -24.45 17.65
N ASP A 337 0.31 -23.44 18.49
CA ASP A 337 -1.01 -22.88 18.75
C ASP A 337 -1.58 -22.17 17.51
N CYS A 338 -0.77 -21.39 16.78
CA CYS A 338 -1.16 -20.79 15.50
C CYS A 338 -1.55 -21.84 14.45
N LYS A 339 -0.80 -22.95 14.36
CA LYS A 339 -1.16 -24.06 13.47
C LYS A 339 -2.49 -24.72 13.85
N GLN A 340 -2.80 -24.82 15.15
CA GLN A 340 -4.10 -25.31 15.61
C GLN A 340 -5.24 -24.35 15.29
N LEU A 341 -5.00 -23.03 15.40
CA LEU A 341 -5.94 -22.01 14.92
C LEU A 341 -6.17 -22.15 13.41
N ALA A 342 -5.11 -22.26 12.61
CA ALA A 342 -5.19 -22.42 11.16
C ALA A 342 -5.99 -23.67 10.76
N ASN A 343 -5.76 -24.81 11.41
CA ASN A 343 -6.54 -26.03 11.15
C ASN A 343 -8.03 -25.83 11.39
N ARG A 344 -8.41 -25.16 12.50
CA ARG A 344 -9.81 -24.85 12.80
C ARG A 344 -10.42 -23.84 11.82
N MET A 345 -9.67 -22.81 11.41
CA MET A 345 -10.11 -21.89 10.37
C MET A 345 -10.36 -22.61 9.04
N ASN A 346 -9.51 -23.58 8.69
CA ASN A 346 -9.70 -24.42 7.50
C ASN A 346 -10.94 -25.33 7.59
N GLU A 347 -11.28 -25.85 8.78
CA GLU A 347 -12.51 -26.61 9.01
C GLU A 347 -13.79 -25.76 8.84
N ARG A 348 -13.69 -24.45 9.04
CA ARG A 348 -14.78 -23.48 8.82
C ARG A 348 -14.99 -23.11 7.35
N GLY A 349 -14.03 -23.42 6.48
CA GLY A 349 -14.14 -23.19 5.04
C GLY A 349 -14.24 -21.70 4.68
N GLU A 350 -15.18 -21.36 3.80
CA GLU A 350 -15.37 -20.02 3.23
C GLU A 350 -15.52 -18.93 4.30
N ASP A 351 -16.10 -19.24 5.47
CA ASP A 351 -16.23 -18.30 6.59
C ASP A 351 -14.88 -17.68 6.98
N LEU A 352 -13.78 -18.44 6.98
CA LEU A 352 -12.49 -17.99 7.51
C LEU A 352 -11.33 -18.16 6.51
N GLU A 353 -11.62 -18.27 5.22
CA GLU A 353 -10.59 -18.48 4.19
C GLU A 353 -9.54 -17.36 4.17
N ASP A 354 -9.97 -16.10 4.24
CA ASP A 354 -9.06 -14.95 4.27
C ASP A 354 -8.24 -14.91 5.55
N ALA A 355 -8.86 -15.19 6.71
CA ALA A 355 -8.16 -15.27 8.00
C ALA A 355 -7.13 -16.41 8.01
N LEU A 356 -7.47 -17.56 7.42
CA LEU A 356 -6.59 -18.71 7.24
C LEU A 356 -5.35 -18.33 6.42
N ARG A 357 -5.53 -17.61 5.31
CA ARG A 357 -4.40 -17.12 4.50
C ARG A 357 -3.46 -16.23 5.33
N LEU A 358 -4.02 -15.32 6.11
CA LEU A 358 -3.24 -14.38 6.92
C LEU A 358 -2.49 -15.08 8.07
N ILE A 359 -3.12 -16.00 8.81
CA ILE A 359 -2.43 -16.72 9.88
C ILE A 359 -1.35 -17.65 9.34
N ASN A 360 -1.54 -18.23 8.15
CA ASN A 360 -0.49 -19.00 7.48
C ASN A 360 0.71 -18.13 7.09
N ALA A 361 0.50 -16.86 6.74
CA ALA A 361 1.60 -15.94 6.50
C ALA A 361 2.41 -15.69 7.78
N VAL A 362 1.76 -15.57 8.94
CA VAL A 362 2.43 -15.47 10.26
C VAL A 362 3.23 -16.74 10.57
N ILE A 363 2.67 -17.93 10.32
CA ILE A 363 3.32 -19.22 10.59
C ILE A 363 4.62 -19.42 9.79
N ASN A 364 4.72 -18.79 8.62
CA ASN A 364 5.84 -18.93 7.69
C ASN A 364 6.89 -17.82 7.80
N LEU A 365 6.73 -16.87 8.74
CA LEU A 365 7.78 -15.92 9.14
C LEU A 365 8.87 -16.62 9.95
#